data_AF-A0A5M3N4G0-F1
#
_entry.id   AF-A0A5M3N4G0-F1
#
_cell.length_a   1.000
_cell.length_b   1.000
_cell.length_c   1.000
_cell.angle_alpha   90.00
_cell.angle_beta   90.00
_cell.angle_gamma   90.00
#
_symmetry.space_group_name_H-M   'P 1'
#
loop_
_entity.id
_entity.type
_entity.pdbx_description
1 polymer ?
#
loop_
_entity_poly.entity_id
_entity_poly.type
_entity_poly.pdbx_seq_one_letter_code
_entity_poly.pdbx_strand_id
1 'polypeptide(L)'
;PPRHTLEWDEVMEYVFLADFDLLRDTRQDISACEWAKPGARSAMDLHFKICCACKEITRLNVKVQQLATYLQDEEKYLLECEAKLKQEHPALVFQVSEYWKVRGRCNGLHWKRLQAISRLQGF
;
A
#
# COMPACT_ATOMS: atom_id res chain seq x y z
N PRO A 1 -25.91 -21.80 60.58
CA PRO A 1 -25.81 -20.39 60.16
C PRO A 1 -26.61 -20.13 58.86
N PRO A 2 -27.39 -19.04 58.76
CA PRO A 2 -28.08 -18.68 57.53
C PRO A 2 -27.07 -18.40 56.42
N ARG A 3 -27.38 -18.84 55.20
CA ARG A 3 -26.50 -18.73 54.02
C ARG A 3 -26.56 -17.28 53.52
N HIS A 4 -25.39 -16.68 53.23
CA HIS A 4 -25.32 -15.34 52.65
C HIS A 4 -26.04 -15.32 51.30
N THR A 5 -26.95 -14.36 51.12
CA THR A 5 -27.65 -14.14 49.85
C THR A 5 -26.76 -13.27 48.98
N LEU A 6 -26.41 -13.74 47.78
CA LEU A 6 -25.60 -12.96 46.86
C LEU A 6 -26.45 -11.85 46.24
N GLU A 7 -25.93 -10.64 46.26
CA GLU A 7 -26.52 -9.50 45.56
C GLU A 7 -26.15 -9.59 44.06
N TRP A 8 -27.01 -9.03 43.19
CA TRP A 8 -26.81 -9.12 41.74
C TRP A 8 -25.47 -8.57 41.25
N ASP A 9 -24.97 -7.52 41.91
CA ASP A 9 -23.69 -6.92 41.58
C ASP A 9 -22.52 -7.88 41.83
N GLU A 10 -22.56 -8.65 42.93
CA GLU A 10 -21.54 -9.67 43.23
C GLU A 10 -21.57 -10.81 42.20
N VAL A 11 -22.77 -11.22 41.77
CA VAL A 11 -22.93 -12.25 40.73
C VAL A 11 -22.30 -11.80 39.42
N MET A 12 -22.50 -10.54 39.02
CA MET A 12 -21.89 -9.98 37.81
C MET A 12 -20.36 -9.91 37.89
N GLU A 13 -19.81 -9.56 39.05
CA GLU A 13 -18.36 -9.52 39.27
C GLU A 13 -17.74 -10.93 39.19
N TYR A 14 -18.39 -11.95 39.76
CA TYR A 14 -17.93 -13.33 39.66
C TYR A 14 -18.01 -13.89 38.24
N VAL A 15 -19.05 -13.54 37.48
CA VAL A 15 -19.16 -13.95 36.06
C VAL A 15 -18.05 -13.31 35.23
N PHE A 16 -17.79 -12.02 35.45
CA PHE A 16 -16.69 -11.34 34.77
C PHE A 16 -15.34 -12.00 35.07
N LEU A 17 -15.04 -12.30 36.34
CA LEU A 17 -13.80 -12.98 36.72
C LEU A 17 -13.72 -14.41 36.17
N ALA A 18 -14.83 -15.14 36.15
CA ALA A 18 -14.91 -16.49 35.58
C ALA A 18 -14.65 -16.48 34.06
N ASP A 19 -15.07 -15.45 33.34
CA ASP A 19 -14.78 -15.30 31.91
C ASP A 19 -13.27 -15.11 31.64
N PHE A 20 -12.53 -14.41 32.50
CA PHE A 20 -11.06 -14.32 32.39
C PHE A 20 -10.37 -15.64 32.71
N ASP A 21 -10.85 -16.36 33.72
CA ASP A 21 -10.30 -17.67 34.08
C ASP A 21 -10.59 -18.71 32.98
N LEU A 22 -11.75 -18.64 32.31
CA LEU A 22 -12.04 -19.45 31.13
C LEU A 22 -11.08 -19.16 29.96
N LEU A 23 -10.74 -17.88 29.76
CA LEU A 23 -9.74 -17.47 28.76
C LEU A 23 -8.31 -17.88 29.16
N ARG A 24 -8.02 -18.00 30.46
CA ARG A 24 -6.74 -18.50 30.97
C ARG A 24 -6.62 -20.02 30.80
N ASP A 25 -7.68 -20.76 31.09
CA ASP A 25 -7.69 -22.22 31.01
C ASP A 25 -7.73 -22.73 29.55
N THR A 26 -8.20 -21.90 28.62
CA THR A 26 -8.14 -22.16 27.17
C THR A 26 -6.89 -21.60 26.48
N ARG A 27 -6.00 -20.90 27.20
CA ARG A 27 -4.72 -20.45 26.63
C ARG A 27 -3.81 -21.65 26.43
N GLN A 28 -3.79 -22.15 25.20
CA GLN A 28 -2.69 -22.95 24.73
C GLN A 28 -1.44 -22.06 24.70
N ASP A 29 -0.39 -22.46 25.41
CA ASP A 29 0.87 -21.74 25.38
C ASP A 29 1.51 -21.86 24.00
N ILE A 30 1.25 -20.85 23.16
CA ILE A 30 1.80 -20.78 21.81
C ILE A 30 3.30 -20.56 21.82
N SER A 31 3.91 -20.14 22.94
CA SER A 31 5.37 -19.95 23.02
C SER A 31 6.12 -21.28 22.88
N ALA A 32 5.47 -22.40 23.19
CA ALA A 32 5.98 -23.74 22.96
C ALA A 32 5.89 -24.17 21.49
N CYS A 33 5.10 -23.49 20.65
CA CYS A 33 5.01 -23.81 19.24
C CYS A 33 6.31 -23.43 18.50
N GLU A 34 6.80 -24.32 17.64
CA GLU A 34 8.01 -24.10 16.84
C GLU A 34 7.94 -22.82 15.99
N TRP A 35 6.78 -22.53 15.40
CA TRP A 35 6.56 -21.31 14.60
C TRP A 35 6.59 -20.02 15.43
N ALA A 36 6.35 -20.12 16.74
CA ALA A 36 6.38 -18.98 17.65
C ALA A 36 7.78 -18.69 18.19
N LYS A 37 8.77 -19.55 17.96
CA LYS A 37 10.16 -19.29 18.34
C LYS A 37 10.70 -18.09 17.55
N PRO A 38 11.49 -17.19 18.16
CA PRO A 38 11.99 -15.99 17.48
C PRO A 38 12.70 -16.28 16.15
N GLY A 39 13.57 -17.30 16.12
CA GLY A 39 14.27 -17.69 14.90
C GLY A 39 13.35 -18.16 13.77
N ALA A 40 12.30 -18.93 14.10
CA ALA A 40 11.32 -19.39 13.13
C ALA A 40 10.50 -18.23 12.56
N ARG A 41 10.07 -17.27 13.42
CA ARG A 41 9.39 -16.05 12.97
C ARG A 41 10.25 -15.22 12.04
N SER A 42 11.52 -14.98 12.40
CA SER A 42 12.45 -14.23 11.55
C SER A 42 12.68 -14.91 10.19
N ALA A 43 12.77 -16.24 10.17
CA ALA A 43 12.90 -17.00 8.94
C ALA A 43 11.62 -16.91 8.07
N MET A 44 10.44 -17.02 8.67
CA MET A 44 9.16 -16.85 7.98
C MET A 44 9.01 -15.43 7.43
N ASP A 45 9.33 -14.40 8.23
CA ASP A 45 9.28 -13.01 7.79
C ASP A 45 10.18 -12.77 6.59
N LEU A 46 11.40 -13.30 6.61
CA LEU A 46 12.32 -13.20 5.48
C LEU A 46 11.76 -13.92 4.24
N HIS A 47 11.24 -15.13 4.41
CA HIS A 47 10.64 -15.90 3.33
C HIS A 47 9.48 -15.12 2.67
N PHE A 48 8.55 -14.60 3.47
CA PHE A 48 7.42 -13.85 2.93
C PHE A 48 7.84 -12.51 2.33
N LYS A 49 8.87 -11.83 2.87
CA LYS A 49 9.44 -10.63 2.23
C LYS A 49 9.99 -10.95 0.84
N ILE A 50 10.68 -12.08 0.67
CA ILE A 50 11.18 -12.53 -0.64
C ILE A 50 10.00 -12.82 -1.58
N CYS A 51 9.01 -13.59 -1.14
CA CYS A 51 7.82 -13.88 -1.95
C CYS A 51 7.07 -12.61 -2.36
N CYS A 52 6.93 -11.65 -1.46
CA CYS A 52 6.32 -10.36 -1.73
C CYS A 52 7.16 -9.54 -2.71
N ALA A 53 8.49 -9.51 -2.57
CA ALA A 53 9.37 -8.81 -3.50
C ALA A 53 9.24 -9.35 -4.93
N CYS A 54 9.20 -10.68 -5.09
CA CYS A 54 8.97 -11.31 -6.40
C CYS A 54 7.64 -10.88 -7.03
N LYS A 55 6.55 -10.87 -6.26
CA LYS A 55 5.24 -10.40 -6.75
C LYS A 55 5.25 -8.92 -7.08
N GLU A 56 5.93 -8.13 -6.26
CA GLU A 56 6.01 -6.68 -6.41
C GLU A 56 6.78 -6.29 -7.68
N ILE A 57 7.83 -7.02 -8.05
CA ILE A 57 8.53 -6.83 -9.34
C ILE A 57 7.53 -6.94 -10.50
N THR A 58 6.76 -8.02 -10.57
CA THR A 58 5.75 -8.22 -11.63
C THR A 58 4.72 -7.09 -11.65
N ARG A 59 4.25 -6.66 -10.47
CA ARG A 59 3.28 -5.55 -10.35
C ARG A 59 3.88 -4.23 -10.83
N LEU A 60 5.13 -3.94 -10.43
CA LEU A 60 5.81 -2.72 -10.80
C LEU A 60 6.06 -2.65 -12.31
N ASN A 61 6.35 -3.76 -12.99
CA ASN A 61 6.49 -3.76 -14.44
C ASN A 61 5.25 -3.22 -15.16
N VAL A 62 4.07 -3.67 -14.75
CA VAL A 62 2.79 -3.16 -15.27
C VAL A 62 2.61 -1.68 -14.97
N LYS A 63 2.89 -1.26 -13.73
CA LYS A 63 2.75 0.15 -13.32
C LYS A 63 3.71 1.08 -14.06
N VAL A 64 4.93 0.63 -14.34
CA VAL A 64 5.92 1.40 -15.09
C VAL A 64 5.46 1.60 -16.53
N GLN A 65 4.89 0.57 -17.16
CA GLN A 65 4.28 0.70 -18.49
C GLN A 65 3.09 1.66 -18.48
N GLN A 66 2.19 1.53 -17.51
CA GLN A 66 1.05 2.45 -17.34
C GLN A 66 1.51 3.90 -17.14
N LEU A 67 2.56 4.12 -16.36
CA LEU A 67 3.14 5.45 -16.18
C LEU A 67 3.69 5.99 -17.50
N ALA A 68 4.41 5.18 -18.27
CA ALA A 68 4.92 5.57 -19.59
C ALA A 68 3.78 5.99 -20.53
N THR A 69 2.72 5.19 -20.61
CA THR A 69 1.52 5.50 -21.41
C THR A 69 0.86 6.80 -20.94
N TYR A 70 0.64 6.96 -19.64
CA TYR A 70 0.06 8.17 -19.08
C TYR A 70 0.87 9.43 -19.44
N LEU A 71 2.21 9.37 -19.38
CA LEU A 71 3.05 10.51 -19.73
C LEU A 71 2.94 10.87 -21.21
N GLN A 72 2.85 9.88 -22.11
CA GLN A 72 2.66 10.10 -23.54
C GLN A 72 1.27 10.68 -23.84
N ASP A 73 0.24 10.13 -23.22
CA ASP A 73 -1.14 10.56 -23.41
C ASP A 73 -1.37 11.97 -22.87
N GLU A 74 -0.78 12.32 -21.73
CA GLU A 74 -0.84 13.67 -21.17
C GLU A 74 -0.20 14.69 -22.10
N GLU A 75 0.98 14.39 -22.64
CA GLU A 75 1.67 15.28 -23.58
C GLU A 75 0.83 15.50 -24.84
N LYS A 76 0.30 14.42 -25.43
CA LYS A 76 -0.59 14.50 -26.59
C LYS A 76 -1.84 15.32 -26.31
N TYR A 77 -2.49 15.07 -25.16
CA TYR A 77 -3.69 15.79 -24.76
C TYR A 77 -3.45 17.30 -24.63
N LEU A 78 -2.33 17.70 -24.01
CA LEU A 78 -2.00 19.12 -23.85
C LEU A 78 -1.75 19.80 -25.19
N LEU A 79 -1.05 19.15 -26.13
CA LEU A 79 -0.84 19.67 -27.48
C LEU A 79 -2.14 19.81 -28.27
N GLU A 80 -3.06 18.84 -28.14
CA GLU A 80 -4.38 18.92 -28.76
C GLU A 80 -5.24 20.04 -28.17
N CYS A 81 -5.19 20.23 -26.84
CA CYS A 81 -5.85 21.35 -26.17
C CYS A 81 -5.30 22.70 -26.66
N GLU A 82 -3.98 22.83 -26.78
CA GLU A 82 -3.35 24.05 -27.29
C GLU A 82 -3.82 24.36 -28.72
N ALA A 83 -3.87 23.34 -29.59
CA ALA A 83 -4.33 23.48 -30.97
C ALA A 83 -5.80 23.93 -31.08
N LYS A 84 -6.69 23.37 -30.24
CA LYS A 84 -8.12 23.74 -30.20
C LYS A 84 -8.34 25.16 -29.70
N LEU A 85 -7.60 25.56 -28.66
CA LEU A 85 -7.79 26.85 -28.00
C LEU A 85 -7.09 28.02 -28.71
N LYS A 86 -6.19 27.73 -29.66
CA LYS A 86 -5.33 28.70 -30.34
C LYS A 86 -6.07 29.89 -30.95
N GLN A 87 -7.28 29.66 -31.47
CA GLN A 87 -8.07 30.69 -32.14
C GLN A 87 -9.06 31.39 -31.20
N GLU A 88 -9.64 30.67 -30.23
CA GLU A 88 -10.73 31.18 -29.40
C GLU A 88 -10.23 31.88 -28.13
N HIS A 89 -9.14 31.40 -27.53
CA HIS A 89 -8.70 31.84 -26.20
C HIS A 89 -7.17 31.93 -26.06
N PRO A 90 -6.53 32.99 -26.61
CA PRO A 90 -5.07 33.14 -26.58
C PRO A 90 -4.45 33.16 -25.18
N ALA A 91 -5.14 33.75 -24.19
CA ALA A 91 -4.67 33.78 -22.80
C ALA A 91 -4.65 32.38 -22.16
N LEU A 92 -5.62 31.52 -22.51
CA LEU A 92 -5.70 30.17 -21.98
C LEU A 92 -4.64 29.26 -22.61
N VAL A 93 -4.39 29.44 -23.92
CA VAL A 93 -3.29 28.78 -24.65
C VAL A 93 -1.95 29.04 -23.99
N PHE A 94 -1.68 30.30 -23.61
CA PHE A 94 -0.46 30.65 -22.89
C PHE A 94 -0.34 29.87 -21.58
N GLN A 95 -1.42 29.78 -20.79
CA GLN A 95 -1.41 29.01 -19.53
C GLN A 95 -1.18 27.51 -19.75
N VAL A 96 -1.83 26.93 -20.78
CA VAL A 96 -1.62 25.52 -21.16
C VAL A 96 -0.17 25.27 -21.57
N SER A 97 0.43 26.18 -22.36
CA SER A 97 1.83 26.09 -22.77
C SER A 97 2.79 26.18 -21.58
N GLU A 98 2.56 27.10 -20.64
CA GLU A 98 3.37 27.21 -19.42
C GLU A 98 3.24 25.95 -18.54
N TYR A 99 2.03 25.42 -18.38
CA TYR A 99 1.81 24.16 -17.68
C TYR A 99 2.55 22.99 -18.34
N TRP A 100 2.44 22.85 -19.66
CA TRP A 100 3.14 21.83 -20.42
C TRP A 100 4.67 21.93 -20.27
N LYS A 101 5.25 23.14 -20.32
CA LYS A 101 6.70 23.34 -20.08
C LYS A 101 7.12 22.89 -18.68
N VAL A 102 6.34 23.22 -17.66
CA VAL A 102 6.62 22.79 -16.28
C VAL A 102 6.59 21.26 -16.18
N ARG A 103 5.55 20.61 -16.74
CA ARG A 103 5.42 19.15 -16.77
C ARG A 103 6.53 18.50 -17.56
N GLY A 104 6.87 19.01 -18.75
CA GLY A 104 7.94 18.50 -19.61
C GLY A 104 9.30 18.42 -18.90
N ARG A 105 9.62 19.40 -18.04
CA ARG A 105 10.84 19.36 -17.22
C ARG A 105 10.86 18.17 -16.25
N CYS A 106 9.74 17.90 -15.58
CA CYS A 106 9.60 16.76 -14.68
C CYS A 106 9.56 15.44 -15.46
N ASN A 107 8.81 15.39 -16.56
CA ASN A 107 8.64 14.21 -17.41
C ASN A 107 9.98 13.77 -18.02
N GLY A 108 10.89 14.69 -18.32
CA GLY A 108 12.24 14.35 -18.77
C GLY A 108 13.02 13.49 -17.76
N LEU A 109 12.88 13.75 -16.46
CA LEU A 109 13.49 12.91 -15.42
C LEU A 109 12.81 11.54 -15.34
N HIS A 110 11.48 11.52 -15.42
CA HIS A 110 10.71 10.27 -15.43
C HIS A 110 11.12 9.39 -16.62
N TRP A 111 11.20 9.94 -17.83
CA TRP A 111 11.64 9.21 -19.02
C TRP A 111 13.03 8.61 -18.89
N LYS A 112 13.99 9.35 -18.33
CA LYS A 112 15.34 8.81 -18.06
C LYS A 112 15.29 7.60 -17.12
N ARG A 113 14.48 7.66 -16.08
CA ARG A 113 14.30 6.55 -15.14
C ARG A 113 13.56 5.37 -15.79
N LEU A 114 12.50 5.63 -16.56
CA LEU A 114 11.77 4.61 -17.30
C LEU A 114 12.69 3.86 -18.28
N GLN A 115 13.56 4.58 -19.01
CA GLN A 115 14.57 4.00 -19.89
C GLN A 115 15.62 3.19 -19.15
N ALA A 116 16.00 3.59 -17.93
CA ALA A 116 16.91 2.80 -17.11
C ALA A 116 16.24 1.52 -16.62
N ILE A 117 14.98 1.60 -16.19
CA ILE A 117 14.18 0.45 -15.76
C ILE A 117 13.98 -0.53 -16.90
N SER A 118 13.73 -0.06 -18.13
CA SER A 118 13.54 -0.93 -19.30
C SER A 118 14.78 -1.70 -19.73
N ARG A 119 15.94 -1.46 -19.10
CA ARG A 119 17.18 -2.22 -19.33
C ARG A 119 17.45 -3.24 -18.22
N LEU A 120 16.65 -3.26 -17.16
CA LEU A 120 16.82 -4.21 -16.07
C LEU A 120 16.37 -5.60 -16.50
N GLN A 121 17.05 -6.62 -15.99
CA GLN A 121 16.66 -8.01 -16.23
C GLN A 121 15.32 -8.30 -15.57
N GLY A 122 14.36 -8.81 -16.36
CA GLY A 122 13.01 -9.09 -15.87
C GLY A 122 12.05 -7.91 -15.96
N PHE A 123 12.43 -6.82 -16.62
CA PHE A 123 11.52 -5.80 -17.16
C PHE A 123 11.18 -6.08 -18.62
#